data_AF-A0A0S9CVC1-F1
#
_entry.id   AF-A0A0S9CVC1-F1
#
_cell.length_a   1.000
_cell.length_b   1.000
_cell.length_c   1.000
_cell.angle_alpha   90.00
_cell.angle_beta   90.00
_cell.angle_gamma   90.00
#
_symmetry.space_group_name_H-M   'P 1'
#
loop_
_entity.id
_entity.type
_entity.pdbx_description
1 polymer ?
#
loop_
_entity_poly.entity_id
_entity_poly.type
_entity_poly.pdbx_seq_one_letter_code
_entity_poly.pdbx_strand_id
1 'polypeptide(L)'
;MTLPSPARLLCAALLSFGLLGSAVPAMANDAVPAAPPSTAPAPPSTAPTSPATVAPRQALESATLPATAPEAPVPAETVPATEKRAAAAEPSTVKPSEAAAGASPPAASPAPNEVTSFVPDLNWNPLNDPGSNARYGEHFAQPVTPLKTASPLGLDDAGGSAAIAPRSGTFKVTLVTVQLSGKTVADTDAINMTAARNSITGANAYWNSASAGRLSITKVNELRHKSAAKITDSYGTIMATVTKELNWQYRSYESLVIFVPHADLNYNGSWGILGGGFTDSATSGRVIMPYPSALTNNVVTHEFGHVLGLHHANSLACSNGRVDAERTGSSWGNSGCWSSEYSDMSDLMGYAQVSSPMINAFLWEYGGFGSGDEIRNIGTPSNKQQYTLRPWGGTDRQRALKFTDPVSKEVYYLELRAPVGFDRTAAVGGNQGVKITKQDILGWSGNASVVLTPNSSLSGYSNRALTWKAGQSFVTHSGTRVEITSTTFPTNQADAASAVVTITPPTMTPAAAMSAISSVVAGSPQLGGAKSEVQCGLVGGGCYQNFV
;
A
#
# COMPACT_ATOMS: atom_id res chain seq x y z
N MET A 1 39.84 -12.20 -49.40
CA MET A 1 39.25 -13.19 -50.35
C MET A 1 37.83 -13.51 -49.90
N THR A 2 36.93 -13.65 -50.87
CA THR A 2 35.48 -13.40 -50.80
C THR A 2 34.62 -14.68 -50.85
N LEU A 3 33.48 -14.63 -50.13
CA LEU A 3 32.15 -15.27 -50.36
C LEU A 3 31.97 -16.80 -50.11
N PRO A 4 30.72 -17.32 -50.02
CA PRO A 4 29.48 -16.86 -49.35
C PRO A 4 28.64 -18.00 -48.65
N SER A 5 27.54 -17.65 -47.96
CA SER A 5 26.49 -18.56 -47.43
C SER A 5 25.59 -19.17 -48.53
N PRO A 6 24.82 -20.27 -48.26
CA PRO A 6 23.36 -20.11 -48.13
C PRO A 6 22.56 -21.16 -47.27
N ALA A 7 21.44 -20.68 -46.71
CA ALA A 7 20.06 -21.21 -46.65
C ALA A 7 19.66 -22.67 -46.27
N ARG A 8 18.45 -22.74 -45.67
CA ARG A 8 17.48 -23.86 -45.41
C ARG A 8 17.52 -24.41 -43.97
N LEU A 9 16.42 -24.73 -43.26
CA LEU A 9 15.10 -25.25 -43.66
C LEU A 9 13.97 -24.80 -42.68
N LEU A 10 12.78 -24.58 -43.26
CA LEU A 10 11.46 -24.57 -42.62
C LEU A 10 10.97 -26.03 -42.44
N CYS A 11 10.32 -26.35 -41.31
CA CYS A 11 9.43 -27.50 -41.18
C CYS A 11 8.09 -27.04 -40.59
N ALA A 12 7.02 -27.23 -41.37
CA ALA A 12 5.63 -27.07 -41.00
C ALA A 12 4.94 -28.45 -41.11
N ALA A 13 4.14 -28.83 -40.13
CA ALA A 13 3.10 -29.86 -40.26
C ALA A 13 2.10 -29.80 -39.10
N LEU A 14 0.86 -30.20 -39.44
CA LEU A 14 -0.35 -30.48 -38.63
C LEU A 14 -1.44 -29.40 -38.79
N LEU A 15 -2.34 -29.54 -39.76
CA LEU A 15 -3.50 -30.44 -39.91
C LEU A 15 -4.79 -29.84 -39.30
N SER A 16 -5.77 -29.70 -40.18
CA SER A 16 -7.04 -29.01 -39.99
C SER A 16 -8.22 -29.99 -39.84
N PHE A 17 -9.28 -29.46 -39.23
CA PHE A 17 -10.71 -29.79 -39.34
C PHE A 17 -11.30 -31.01 -38.60
N GLY A 18 -12.20 -30.67 -37.67
CA GLY A 18 -13.34 -31.48 -37.24
C GLY A 18 -14.42 -30.58 -36.62
N LEU A 19 -15.47 -30.28 -37.40
CA LEU A 19 -16.73 -29.65 -36.95
C LEU A 19 -17.53 -30.63 -36.07
N LEU A 20 -18.15 -30.11 -35.01
CA LEU A 20 -19.40 -30.52 -34.30
C LEU A 20 -19.55 -29.44 -33.19
N GLY A 21 -20.61 -28.65 -33.02
CA GLY A 21 -22.04 -28.89 -33.19
C GLY A 21 -22.69 -29.07 -31.82
N SER A 22 -22.89 -28.00 -31.03
CA SER A 22 -23.84 -27.92 -29.88
C SER A 22 -23.88 -26.47 -29.34
N ALA A 23 -24.96 -25.74 -29.57
CA ALA A 23 -26.16 -25.64 -28.72
C ALA A 23 -25.95 -24.73 -27.49
N VAL A 24 -26.44 -23.49 -27.66
CA VAL A 24 -26.62 -22.46 -26.63
C VAL A 24 -27.75 -22.91 -25.68
N PRO A 25 -27.56 -22.96 -24.35
CA PRO A 25 -28.70 -23.04 -23.45
C PRO A 25 -29.31 -21.65 -23.27
N ALA A 26 -30.61 -21.61 -23.53
CA ALA A 26 -31.49 -20.49 -23.26
C ALA A 26 -31.52 -20.14 -21.77
N MET A 27 -31.55 -18.85 -21.48
CA MET A 27 -31.90 -18.28 -20.19
C MET A 27 -33.34 -18.66 -19.85
N ALA A 28 -33.52 -19.54 -18.87
CA ALA A 28 -34.81 -19.73 -18.21
C ALA A 28 -34.93 -18.71 -17.08
N ASN A 29 -35.87 -17.77 -17.25
CA ASN A 29 -36.49 -17.04 -16.16
C ASN A 29 -37.34 -18.04 -15.39
N ASP A 30 -37.03 -18.29 -14.11
CA ASP A 30 -37.98 -18.89 -13.19
C ASP A 30 -37.89 -18.27 -11.79
N ALA A 31 -39.04 -17.68 -11.44
CA ALA A 31 -39.71 -17.67 -10.15
C ALA A 31 -38.90 -17.47 -8.85
N VAL A 32 -39.20 -16.32 -8.24
CA VAL A 32 -39.06 -16.01 -6.81
C VAL A 32 -39.66 -17.13 -5.94
N PRO A 33 -38.90 -17.77 -5.03
CA PRO A 33 -39.49 -18.61 -4.00
C PRO A 33 -40.12 -17.74 -2.90
N ALA A 34 -41.38 -18.05 -2.59
CA ALA A 34 -42.14 -17.45 -1.49
C ALA A 34 -41.46 -17.68 -0.13
N ALA A 35 -41.54 -16.67 0.74
CA ALA A 35 -41.04 -16.73 2.11
C ALA A 35 -41.79 -17.78 2.95
N PRO A 36 -41.10 -18.56 3.80
CA PRO A 36 -41.75 -19.41 4.79
C PRO A 36 -42.40 -18.57 5.91
N PRO A 37 -43.51 -19.04 6.51
CA PRO A 37 -44.24 -18.29 7.52
C PRO A 37 -43.45 -18.14 8.83
N SER A 38 -43.45 -16.91 9.33
CA SER A 38 -42.96 -16.51 10.65
C SER A 38 -43.71 -17.25 11.76
N THR A 39 -43.01 -18.09 12.50
CA THR A 39 -43.46 -18.64 13.78
C THR A 39 -43.02 -17.70 14.91
N ALA A 40 -44.00 -16.99 15.48
CA ALA A 40 -43.86 -16.24 16.71
C ALA A 40 -43.60 -17.19 17.90
N PRO A 41 -42.71 -16.85 18.84
CA PRO A 41 -42.69 -17.46 20.16
C PRO A 41 -43.54 -16.64 21.13
N ALA A 42 -44.51 -17.32 21.78
CA ALA A 42 -45.24 -16.81 22.95
C ALA A 42 -44.36 -16.89 24.23
N PRO A 43 -44.62 -16.05 25.25
CA PRO A 43 -43.76 -15.87 26.42
C PRO A 43 -44.08 -16.88 27.54
N PRO A 44 -43.10 -17.18 28.42
CA PRO A 44 -43.28 -16.93 29.86
C PRO A 44 -41.93 -16.62 30.55
N SER A 45 -41.77 -16.23 31.81
CA SER A 45 -42.59 -15.73 32.92
C SER A 45 -41.58 -15.28 33.99
N THR A 46 -41.88 -14.19 34.67
CA THR A 46 -41.55 -13.83 36.07
C THR A 46 -40.26 -14.32 36.76
N ALA A 47 -39.51 -13.34 37.27
CA ALA A 47 -38.44 -13.41 38.26
C ALA A 47 -38.83 -14.09 39.60
N PRO A 48 -37.83 -14.33 40.48
CA PRO A 48 -37.75 -13.45 41.65
C PRO A 48 -36.34 -12.94 42.02
N THR A 49 -36.37 -11.70 42.51
CA THR A 49 -35.56 -11.00 43.55
C THR A 49 -34.47 -11.82 44.26
N SER A 50 -33.25 -11.30 44.50
CA SER A 50 -32.93 -10.27 45.52
C SER A 50 -31.41 -9.90 45.54
N PRO A 51 -30.95 -8.91 46.34
CA PRO A 51 -30.01 -7.87 45.91
C PRO A 51 -28.58 -7.98 46.48
N ALA A 52 -27.63 -7.25 45.87
CA ALA A 52 -26.41 -6.81 46.54
C ALA A 52 -25.90 -5.46 45.97
N THR A 53 -26.18 -4.41 46.73
CA THR A 53 -25.27 -3.32 47.13
C THR A 53 -24.39 -2.64 46.07
N VAL A 54 -24.85 -1.47 45.62
CA VAL A 54 -24.04 -0.43 44.96
C VAL A 54 -23.46 0.50 46.03
N ALA A 55 -22.15 0.71 45.99
CA ALA A 55 -21.48 1.84 46.64
C ALA A 55 -20.93 2.78 45.54
N PRO A 56 -21.07 4.12 45.68
CA PRO A 56 -20.81 5.05 44.60
C PRO A 56 -19.32 5.44 44.55
N ARG A 57 -18.74 5.50 43.35
CA ARG A 57 -17.49 6.24 43.12
C ARG A 57 -17.74 7.39 42.14
N GLN A 58 -17.81 8.56 42.78
CA GLN A 58 -17.39 9.90 42.35
C GLN A 58 -17.12 10.11 40.86
N ALA A 59 -17.97 10.97 40.28
CA ALA A 59 -17.72 11.69 39.05
C ALA A 59 -16.49 12.60 39.22
N LEU A 60 -15.53 12.48 38.30
CA LEU A 60 -14.52 13.49 38.07
C LEU A 60 -15.12 14.54 37.13
N GLU A 61 -15.11 15.78 37.60
CA GLU A 61 -15.58 16.97 36.93
C GLU A 61 -14.87 17.19 35.60
N SER A 62 -15.66 17.33 34.53
CA SER A 62 -15.20 17.85 33.24
C SER A 62 -14.99 19.36 33.35
N ALA A 63 -13.75 19.80 33.10
CA ALA A 63 -13.42 21.21 32.95
C ALA A 63 -14.01 21.75 31.63
N THR A 64 -14.89 22.72 31.78
CA THR A 64 -15.58 23.48 30.72
C THR A 64 -14.60 24.43 30.03
N LEU A 65 -14.42 24.30 28.71
CA LEU A 65 -13.82 25.33 27.87
C LEU A 65 -14.92 26.20 27.24
N PRO A 66 -14.76 27.54 27.18
CA PRO A 66 -15.80 28.44 26.70
C PRO A 66 -15.92 28.41 25.17
N ALA A 67 -17.18 28.35 24.72
CA ALA A 67 -17.61 28.42 23.33
C ALA A 67 -17.42 29.84 22.76
N THR A 68 -16.77 29.93 21.61
CA THR A 68 -16.68 31.14 20.79
C THR A 68 -17.91 31.25 19.89
N ALA A 69 -18.54 32.42 19.91
CA ALA A 69 -19.76 32.76 19.16
C ALA A 69 -19.54 32.83 17.63
N PRO A 70 -20.60 32.65 16.83
CA PRO A 70 -20.52 32.62 15.37
C PRO A 70 -20.42 34.03 14.75
N GLU A 71 -19.54 34.18 13.78
CA GLU A 71 -19.36 35.39 12.99
C GLU A 71 -20.44 35.49 11.88
N ALA A 72 -21.03 36.68 11.76
CA ALA A 72 -22.12 37.03 10.86
C ALA A 72 -21.65 37.27 9.41
N PRO A 73 -22.53 37.16 8.40
CA PRO A 73 -22.15 37.21 6.99
C PRO A 73 -21.91 38.64 6.49
N VAL A 74 -20.89 38.82 5.65
CA VAL A 74 -20.61 40.08 4.94
C VAL A 74 -21.40 40.11 3.62
N PRO A 75 -21.97 41.27 3.20
CA PRO A 75 -22.94 41.34 2.11
C PRO A 75 -22.30 41.33 0.72
N ALA A 76 -23.08 40.83 -0.25
CA ALA A 76 -22.85 40.97 -1.67
C ALA A 76 -23.00 42.42 -2.13
N GLU A 77 -22.07 42.88 -2.97
CA GLU A 77 -22.18 44.14 -3.70
C GLU A 77 -22.38 43.87 -5.19
N THR A 78 -23.30 44.63 -5.77
CA THR A 78 -23.91 44.42 -7.09
C THR A 78 -23.75 45.69 -7.94
N VAL A 79 -23.65 45.48 -9.27
CA VAL A 79 -23.93 46.40 -10.42
C VAL A 79 -22.85 47.49 -10.70
N PRO A 80 -22.64 48.02 -11.95
CA PRO A 80 -23.39 47.83 -13.20
C PRO A 80 -22.62 47.41 -14.46
N ALA A 81 -23.43 46.88 -15.38
CA ALA A 81 -23.20 46.81 -16.81
C ALA A 81 -23.14 48.20 -17.47
N THR A 82 -22.36 48.32 -18.55
CA THR A 82 -22.62 49.31 -19.59
C THR A 82 -22.26 48.73 -20.95
N GLU A 83 -23.28 48.57 -21.79
CA GLU A 83 -23.17 48.27 -23.21
C GLU A 83 -22.50 49.44 -23.97
N LYS A 84 -21.65 49.13 -24.94
CA LYS A 84 -21.58 49.94 -26.16
C LYS A 84 -21.22 49.08 -27.38
N ARG A 85 -22.13 49.10 -28.35
CA ARG A 85 -22.13 48.40 -29.63
C ARG A 85 -21.56 49.32 -30.72
N ALA A 86 -20.71 48.78 -31.60
CA ALA A 86 -20.43 49.16 -33.00
C ALA A 86 -19.10 48.49 -33.42
N ALA A 87 -18.81 48.02 -34.62
CA ALA A 87 -19.54 47.81 -35.87
C ALA A 87 -18.68 46.84 -36.70
N ALA A 88 -19.30 46.11 -37.63
CA ALA A 88 -18.67 45.16 -38.53
C ALA A 88 -17.82 45.83 -39.62
N ALA A 89 -16.70 45.20 -39.99
CA ALA A 89 -16.12 45.25 -41.33
C ALA A 89 -15.10 44.11 -41.54
N GLU A 90 -15.43 43.17 -42.42
CA GLU A 90 -14.52 42.37 -43.24
C GLU A 90 -14.84 42.70 -44.71
N PRO A 91 -14.05 42.31 -45.74
CA PRO A 91 -12.78 41.56 -45.73
C PRO A 91 -11.68 42.20 -46.60
N SER A 92 -10.45 41.69 -46.52
CA SER A 92 -9.53 41.79 -47.66
C SER A 92 -8.62 40.56 -47.76
N THR A 93 -8.80 39.90 -48.89
CA THR A 93 -8.04 38.79 -49.45
C THR A 93 -6.60 39.18 -49.74
N VAL A 94 -5.63 38.46 -49.18
CA VAL A 94 -4.27 38.39 -49.74
C VAL A 94 -3.81 36.93 -49.78
N LYS A 95 -3.44 36.53 -50.99
CA LYS A 95 -2.93 35.24 -51.45
C LYS A 95 -1.47 35.04 -50.98
N PRO A 96 -1.06 33.88 -50.43
CA PRO A 96 0.36 33.61 -50.23
C PRO A 96 1.00 33.05 -51.49
N SER A 97 2.11 33.67 -51.90
CA SER A 97 3.08 33.15 -52.86
C SER A 97 3.96 32.10 -52.19
N GLU A 98 4.27 31.07 -52.94
CA GLU A 98 5.13 29.95 -52.58
C GLU A 98 6.63 30.33 -52.72
N ALA A 99 7.46 29.63 -51.94
CA ALA A 99 8.91 29.43 -52.04
C ALA A 99 9.89 30.50 -51.51
N ALA A 100 10.53 30.20 -50.37
CA ALA A 100 11.95 29.82 -50.35
C ALA A 100 12.32 29.24 -48.97
N ALA A 101 12.84 28.01 -48.97
CA ALA A 101 13.35 27.32 -47.80
C ALA A 101 14.65 27.97 -47.30
N GLY A 102 14.57 28.71 -46.20
CA GLY A 102 15.71 29.12 -45.38
C GLY A 102 15.84 28.20 -44.18
N ALA A 103 17.04 27.71 -43.91
CA ALA A 103 17.37 26.92 -42.74
C ALA A 103 16.80 27.57 -41.46
N SER A 104 16.03 26.82 -40.69
CA SER A 104 15.51 27.30 -39.41
C SER A 104 16.68 27.70 -38.50
N PRO A 105 16.69 28.92 -37.93
CA PRO A 105 17.65 29.27 -36.90
C PRO A 105 17.51 28.31 -35.72
N PRO A 106 18.58 28.06 -34.94
CA PRO A 106 18.47 27.27 -33.72
C PRO A 106 17.35 27.85 -32.87
N ALA A 107 16.41 26.99 -32.45
CA ALA A 107 15.24 27.38 -31.67
C ALA A 107 15.68 28.29 -30.53
N ALA A 108 15.17 29.53 -30.53
CA ALA A 108 15.45 30.50 -29.49
C ALA A 108 15.11 29.87 -28.13
N SER A 109 16.00 30.04 -27.15
CA SER A 109 15.69 29.58 -25.79
C SER A 109 14.39 30.25 -25.32
N PRO A 110 13.45 29.50 -24.73
CA PRO A 110 12.15 30.03 -24.33
C PRO A 110 12.31 31.21 -23.40
N ALA A 111 11.42 32.20 -23.51
CA ALA A 111 11.47 33.38 -22.66
C ALA A 111 11.30 32.97 -21.18
N PRO A 112 11.98 33.63 -20.22
CA PRO A 112 11.93 33.26 -18.81
C PRO A 112 10.51 33.19 -18.19
N ASN A 113 9.56 33.90 -18.80
CA ASN A 113 8.17 34.04 -18.33
C ASN A 113 7.19 33.05 -18.99
N GLU A 114 7.66 32.19 -19.88
CA GLU A 114 6.82 31.17 -20.54
C GLU A 114 6.89 29.84 -19.79
N VAL A 115 5.74 29.24 -19.52
CA VAL A 115 5.67 27.87 -18.97
C VAL A 115 5.93 26.89 -20.11
N THR A 116 6.95 26.06 -19.97
CA THR A 116 7.39 25.10 -21.00
C THR A 116 7.00 23.66 -20.67
N SER A 117 6.39 23.45 -19.51
CA SER A 117 5.96 22.16 -18.99
C SER A 117 4.44 22.06 -18.89
N PHE A 118 3.92 20.82 -18.91
CA PHE A 118 2.55 20.57 -18.54
C PHE A 118 2.40 20.77 -17.03
N VAL A 119 1.55 21.71 -16.62
CA VAL A 119 1.19 21.98 -15.24
C VAL A 119 -0.17 21.34 -14.96
N PRO A 120 -0.25 20.29 -14.14
CA PRO A 120 -1.53 19.66 -13.81
C PRO A 120 -2.48 20.58 -13.04
N ASP A 121 -3.79 20.38 -13.23
CA ASP A 121 -4.78 20.88 -12.27
C ASP A 121 -4.61 20.15 -10.92
N LEU A 122 -4.93 20.81 -9.81
CA LEU A 122 -4.93 20.17 -8.49
C LEU A 122 -5.93 19.02 -8.38
N ASN A 123 -6.98 18.98 -9.21
CA ASN A 123 -7.92 17.86 -9.29
C ASN A 123 -7.48 16.78 -10.29
N TRP A 124 -6.38 16.99 -11.02
CA TRP A 124 -5.89 16.02 -11.99
C TRP A 124 -5.45 14.76 -11.24
N ASN A 125 -6.10 13.65 -11.58
CA ASN A 125 -5.75 12.34 -11.08
C ASN A 125 -5.05 11.59 -12.21
N PRO A 126 -3.72 11.41 -12.15
CA PRO A 126 -2.95 10.76 -13.20
C PRO A 126 -3.32 9.29 -13.43
N LEU A 127 -4.15 8.69 -12.56
CA LEU A 127 -4.59 7.29 -12.65
C LEU A 127 -5.83 7.13 -13.51
N ASN A 128 -6.54 8.23 -13.72
CA ASN A 128 -7.71 8.29 -14.58
C ASN A 128 -7.34 8.70 -16.01
N ASP A 129 -6.09 9.09 -16.24
CA ASP A 129 -5.59 9.52 -17.54
C ASP A 129 -5.05 8.29 -18.31
N PRO A 130 -5.69 7.86 -19.42
CA PRO A 130 -5.25 6.71 -20.19
C PRO A 130 -3.87 6.90 -20.86
N GLY A 131 -3.44 8.15 -21.06
CA GLY A 131 -2.12 8.50 -21.62
C GLY A 131 -1.05 8.71 -20.57
N SER A 132 -1.44 8.82 -19.30
CA SER A 132 -0.53 8.88 -18.18
C SER A 132 0.11 7.52 -17.96
N ASN A 133 1.42 7.53 -17.84
CA ASN A 133 2.22 6.38 -17.45
C ASN A 133 2.42 6.33 -15.94
N ALA A 134 1.58 7.02 -15.14
CA ALA A 134 1.71 7.05 -13.69
C ALA A 134 1.90 5.63 -13.15
N ARG A 135 3.12 5.40 -12.71
CA ARG A 135 3.69 4.12 -12.34
C ARG A 135 4.15 4.28 -10.91
N TYR A 136 3.80 3.30 -10.11
CA TYR A 136 4.09 3.30 -8.70
C TYR A 136 5.39 2.53 -8.50
N GLY A 137 6.47 3.29 -8.31
CA GLY A 137 7.83 2.86 -7.97
C GLY A 137 8.56 1.84 -8.87
N GLU A 138 9.57 1.22 -8.27
CA GLU A 138 10.86 0.91 -8.91
C GLU A 138 10.89 -0.42 -9.70
N HIS A 139 9.85 -1.25 -9.59
CA HIS A 139 9.85 -2.57 -10.19
C HIS A 139 8.79 -2.78 -11.29
N PHE A 140 9.32 -2.88 -12.51
CA PHE A 140 8.67 -3.41 -13.69
C PHE A 140 7.98 -4.75 -13.42
N ALA A 141 6.66 -4.80 -13.60
CA ALA A 141 5.91 -6.01 -13.89
C ALA A 141 5.48 -6.00 -15.37
N GLN A 142 6.31 -6.53 -16.25
CA GLN A 142 5.80 -7.16 -17.47
C GLN A 142 5.60 -8.66 -17.15
N PRO A 143 4.49 -9.29 -17.58
CA PRO A 143 4.35 -10.73 -17.46
C PRO A 143 5.35 -11.41 -18.41
N VAL A 144 5.77 -12.63 -18.05
CA VAL A 144 6.56 -13.61 -18.84
C VAL A 144 8.07 -13.37 -19.03
N THR A 145 8.84 -13.58 -17.95
CA THR A 145 9.90 -14.62 -17.91
C THR A 145 10.37 -14.76 -16.46
N PRO A 146 10.78 -15.95 -15.97
CA PRO A 146 11.43 -16.06 -14.67
C PRO A 146 12.67 -15.18 -14.74
N LEU A 147 12.65 -14.03 -14.06
CA LEU A 147 13.80 -13.15 -14.08
C LEU A 147 14.97 -13.95 -13.51
N LYS A 148 16.04 -13.99 -14.30
CA LYS A 148 17.41 -14.22 -13.84
C LYS A 148 17.55 -13.61 -12.45
N THR A 149 18.10 -14.41 -11.54
CA THR A 149 18.79 -14.01 -10.31
C THR A 149 18.73 -12.51 -10.10
N ALA A 150 17.95 -12.08 -9.09
CA ALA A 150 17.95 -10.74 -8.53
C ALA A 150 19.27 -10.07 -8.86
N SER A 151 19.23 -9.09 -9.78
CA SER A 151 20.44 -8.31 -10.05
C SER A 151 20.95 -7.86 -8.69
N PRO A 152 22.23 -8.04 -8.37
CA PRO A 152 22.77 -7.57 -7.11
C PRO A 152 22.40 -6.09 -7.04
N LEU A 153 21.62 -5.77 -6.01
CA LEU A 153 21.19 -4.42 -5.63
C LEU A 153 22.44 -3.54 -5.64
N GLY A 154 22.65 -2.90 -6.78
CA GLY A 154 23.92 -2.30 -7.14
C GLY A 154 23.79 -0.81 -7.05
N LEU A 155 24.19 -0.28 -5.90
CA LEU A 155 24.64 1.12 -5.71
C LEU A 155 23.58 2.23 -5.67
N ASP A 156 22.31 1.89 -5.46
CA ASP A 156 21.31 2.86 -4.98
C ASP A 156 21.09 2.73 -3.46
N ASP A 157 22.01 2.05 -2.77
CA ASP A 157 22.19 1.98 -1.31
C ASP A 157 22.49 3.37 -0.70
N ALA A 158 21.53 4.30 -0.76
CA ALA A 158 21.40 5.30 0.28
C ALA A 158 20.86 4.58 1.52
N GLY A 159 21.77 3.92 2.22
CA GLY A 159 21.51 3.06 3.36
C GLY A 159 20.73 3.75 4.46
N GLY A 160 19.47 3.35 4.63
CA GLY A 160 18.75 3.52 5.87
C GLY A 160 18.92 2.27 6.73
N SER A 161 19.57 2.38 7.89
CA SER A 161 19.37 1.39 8.95
C SER A 161 17.92 1.52 9.42
N ALA A 162 17.13 0.45 9.32
CA ALA A 162 15.83 0.38 9.94
C ALA A 162 15.89 0.84 11.39
N ALA A 163 15.33 2.01 11.69
CA ALA A 163 15.29 2.52 13.04
C ALA A 163 13.98 2.06 13.69
N ILE A 164 14.10 0.99 14.46
CA ILE A 164 13.00 0.26 15.12
C ILE A 164 12.56 0.96 16.44
N ALA A 165 13.15 2.12 16.79
CA ALA A 165 12.75 2.83 17.99
C ALA A 165 11.38 3.52 17.78
N PRO A 166 10.46 3.47 18.76
CA PRO A 166 9.22 4.24 18.72
C PRO A 166 9.58 5.72 18.58
N ARG A 167 9.39 6.24 17.36
CA ARG A 167 9.84 7.59 17.05
C ARG A 167 8.94 8.58 17.77
N SER A 168 9.56 9.49 18.49
CA SER A 168 8.91 10.65 19.09
C SER A 168 9.69 11.89 18.72
N GLY A 169 9.02 13.02 18.53
CA GLY A 169 9.66 14.28 18.17
C GLY A 169 9.00 14.97 16.97
N THR A 170 9.54 16.14 16.65
CA THR A 170 8.98 17.03 15.62
C THR A 170 9.94 17.14 14.45
N PHE A 171 9.59 16.54 13.32
CA PHE A 171 10.29 16.71 12.05
C PHE A 171 10.08 18.13 11.55
N LYS A 172 11.18 18.88 11.41
CA LYS A 172 11.21 20.23 10.85
C LYS A 172 11.48 20.13 9.36
N VAL A 173 10.52 20.56 8.56
CA VAL A 173 10.56 20.50 7.10
C VAL A 173 11.06 21.83 6.53
N THR A 174 12.13 21.75 5.75
CA THR A 174 12.51 22.79 4.80
C THR A 174 11.89 22.45 3.45
N LEU A 175 10.96 23.28 2.99
CA LEU A 175 10.27 23.10 1.71
C LEU A 175 10.96 23.94 0.63
N VAL A 176 11.32 23.34 -0.50
CA VAL A 176 12.08 24.01 -1.56
C VAL A 176 11.40 23.83 -2.91
N THR A 177 11.20 24.91 -3.66
CA THR A 177 10.94 24.80 -5.11
C THR A 177 12.26 24.83 -5.86
N VAL A 178 12.44 23.88 -6.78
CA VAL A 178 13.70 23.71 -7.49
C VAL A 178 13.49 24.01 -8.97
N GLN A 179 14.12 25.08 -9.45
CA GLN A 179 14.25 25.32 -10.88
C GLN A 179 15.33 24.40 -11.44
N LEU A 180 14.90 23.34 -12.14
CA LEU A 180 15.81 22.42 -12.83
C LEU A 180 16.44 23.07 -14.06
N SER A 181 17.61 22.57 -14.46
CA SER A 181 18.27 22.96 -15.71
C SER A 181 17.35 22.68 -16.90
N GLY A 182 17.19 23.70 -17.75
CA GLY A 182 16.29 23.66 -18.92
C GLY A 182 14.84 24.05 -18.60
N LYS A 183 14.50 24.37 -17.36
CA LYS A 183 13.18 24.88 -16.95
C LYS A 183 13.22 26.39 -16.74
N THR A 184 12.12 27.06 -17.05
CA THR A 184 12.00 28.52 -16.92
C THR A 184 11.69 28.92 -15.48
N VAL A 185 11.71 30.22 -15.21
CA VAL A 185 11.24 30.74 -13.92
C VAL A 185 9.74 30.53 -13.80
N ALA A 186 8.99 30.75 -14.89
CA ALA A 186 7.55 30.52 -14.95
C ALA A 186 7.15 29.05 -14.68
N ASP A 187 7.92 28.07 -15.18
CA ASP A 187 7.73 26.66 -14.81
C ASP A 187 7.84 26.47 -13.29
N THR A 188 8.84 27.08 -12.67
CA THR A 188 9.03 26.95 -11.22
C THR A 188 7.96 27.71 -10.42
N ASP A 189 7.52 28.87 -10.92
CA ASP A 189 6.41 29.66 -10.35
C ASP A 189 5.06 28.95 -10.43
N ALA A 190 4.90 28.05 -11.41
CA ALA A 190 3.68 27.25 -11.57
C ALA A 190 3.53 26.16 -10.49
N ILE A 191 4.57 25.88 -9.69
CA ILE A 191 4.46 24.97 -8.54
C ILE A 191 3.49 25.58 -7.52
N ASN A 192 2.36 24.91 -7.30
CA ASN A 192 1.36 25.36 -6.35
C ASN A 192 1.84 25.20 -4.89
N MET A 193 2.42 26.27 -4.34
CA MET A 193 2.95 26.27 -2.98
C MET A 193 1.89 26.14 -1.88
N THR A 194 0.63 26.44 -2.16
CA THR A 194 -0.46 26.17 -1.21
C THR A 194 -0.71 24.68 -1.11
N ALA A 195 -0.78 23.96 -2.23
CA ALA A 195 -0.92 22.51 -2.24
C ALA A 195 0.29 21.80 -1.63
N ALA A 196 1.52 22.27 -1.93
CA ALA A 196 2.75 21.74 -1.33
C ALA A 196 2.80 21.93 0.20
N ARG A 197 2.30 23.06 0.73
CA ARG A 197 2.16 23.25 2.18
C ARG A 197 1.09 22.33 2.77
N ASN A 198 -0.05 22.22 2.11
CA ASN A 198 -1.17 21.40 2.57
C ASN A 198 -0.80 19.91 2.63
N SER A 199 0.05 19.42 1.73
CA SER A 199 0.50 18.03 1.76
C SER A 199 1.40 17.72 2.96
N ILE A 200 2.25 18.67 3.40
CA ILE A 200 3.02 18.54 4.65
C ILE A 200 2.07 18.54 5.86
N THR A 201 1.06 19.41 5.87
CA THR A 201 0.03 19.44 6.92
C THR A 201 -0.77 18.14 6.97
N GLY A 202 -1.12 17.57 5.80
CA GLY A 202 -1.80 16.29 5.68
C GLY A 202 -0.95 15.14 6.21
N ALA A 203 0.34 15.10 5.83
CA ALA A 203 1.29 14.12 6.34
C ALA A 203 1.46 14.22 7.86
N ASN A 204 1.53 15.44 8.41
CA ASN A 204 1.53 15.66 9.85
C ASN A 204 0.27 15.08 10.50
N ALA A 205 -0.93 15.41 10.00
CA ALA A 205 -2.17 14.93 10.58
C ALA A 205 -2.24 13.40 10.63
N TYR A 206 -1.79 12.74 9.56
CA TYR A 206 -1.73 11.28 9.49
C TYR A 206 -0.73 10.70 10.49
N TRP A 207 0.55 11.08 10.42
CA TRP A 207 1.60 10.47 11.23
C TRP A 207 1.50 10.87 12.71
N ASN A 208 0.97 12.06 13.02
CA ASN A 208 0.62 12.44 14.38
C ASN A 208 -0.49 11.57 14.95
N SER A 209 -1.55 11.32 14.17
CA SER A 209 -2.63 10.40 14.58
C SER A 209 -2.12 8.97 14.75
N ALA A 210 -1.39 8.43 13.78
CA ALA A 210 -0.85 7.07 13.82
C ALA A 210 0.12 6.85 14.99
N SER A 211 0.83 7.88 15.42
CA SER A 211 1.78 7.81 16.54
C SER A 211 1.18 8.18 17.91
N ALA A 212 -0.14 8.37 18.00
CA ALA A 212 -0.81 8.87 19.21
C ALA A 212 -0.19 10.18 19.73
N GLY A 213 0.13 11.10 18.81
CA GLY A 213 0.69 12.43 19.09
C GLY A 213 2.21 12.46 19.31
N ARG A 214 2.90 11.31 19.31
CA ARG A 214 4.35 11.25 19.58
C ARG A 214 5.18 11.85 18.45
N LEU A 215 4.70 11.77 17.22
CA LEU A 215 5.32 12.38 16.05
C LEU A 215 4.56 13.62 15.61
N SER A 216 5.29 14.65 15.20
CA SER A 216 4.74 15.73 14.41
C SER A 216 5.68 16.10 13.28
N ILE A 217 5.11 16.66 12.22
CA ILE A 217 5.80 17.18 11.05
C ILE A 217 5.38 18.63 10.92
N THR A 218 6.35 19.53 10.88
CA THR A 218 6.09 20.97 10.83
C THR A 218 6.99 21.62 9.79
N LYS A 219 6.43 22.44 8.93
CA LYS A 219 7.22 23.25 8.01
C LYS A 219 7.84 24.44 8.75
N VAL A 220 9.15 24.60 8.65
CA VAL A 220 9.89 25.68 9.31
C VAL A 220 10.49 26.70 8.34
N ASN A 221 10.83 26.29 7.12
CA ASN A 221 11.43 27.15 6.11
C ASN A 221 10.83 26.89 4.72
N GLU A 222 10.83 27.94 3.89
CA GLU A 222 10.52 27.85 2.47
C GLU A 222 11.61 28.54 1.66
N LEU A 223 12.14 27.87 0.64
CA LEU A 223 13.23 28.36 -0.19
C LEU A 223 12.92 28.14 -1.67
N ARG A 224 13.61 28.91 -2.50
CA ARG A 224 13.70 28.67 -3.94
C ARG A 224 15.15 28.39 -4.28
N HIS A 225 15.39 27.39 -5.12
CA HIS A 225 16.74 27.01 -5.51
C HIS A 225 16.82 26.76 -7.01
N LYS A 226 17.91 27.20 -7.63
CA LYS A 226 18.21 26.88 -9.03
C LYS A 226 19.28 25.80 -9.06
N SER A 227 18.99 24.70 -9.74
CA SER A 227 19.84 23.52 -9.77
C SER A 227 20.40 23.23 -11.16
N ALA A 228 21.59 22.62 -11.20
CA ALA A 228 22.16 22.05 -12.42
C ALA A 228 21.50 20.72 -12.84
N ALA A 229 20.73 20.08 -11.95
CA ALA A 229 20.01 18.85 -12.23
C ALA A 229 18.99 19.05 -13.38
N LYS A 230 18.82 18.03 -14.22
CA LYS A 230 17.87 18.02 -15.34
C LYS A 230 16.69 17.13 -14.99
N ILE A 231 15.53 17.43 -15.57
CA ILE A 231 14.33 16.59 -15.37
C ILE A 231 14.50 15.17 -15.94
N THR A 232 15.38 14.98 -16.92
CA THR A 232 15.73 13.67 -17.48
C THR A 232 16.63 12.84 -16.57
N ASP A 233 17.21 13.43 -15.53
CA ASP A 233 18.00 12.67 -14.56
C ASP A 233 17.08 11.79 -13.71
N SER A 234 17.60 10.71 -13.11
CA SER A 234 16.81 9.94 -12.15
C SER A 234 16.45 10.83 -10.95
N TYR A 235 15.28 10.62 -10.33
CA TYR A 235 14.85 11.42 -9.19
C TYR A 235 15.86 11.36 -8.02
N GLY A 236 16.56 10.22 -7.86
CA GLY A 236 17.70 10.07 -6.94
C GLY A 236 18.88 10.99 -7.29
N THR A 237 19.23 11.10 -8.58
CA THR A 237 20.26 12.02 -9.07
C THR A 237 19.88 13.47 -8.85
N ILE A 238 18.62 13.83 -9.10
CA ILE A 238 18.10 15.19 -8.83
C ILE A 238 18.24 15.51 -7.35
N MET A 239 17.74 14.62 -6.47
CA MET A 239 17.82 14.81 -5.02
C MET A 239 19.27 14.94 -4.54
N ALA A 240 20.17 14.09 -5.00
CA ALA A 240 21.60 14.15 -4.65
C ALA A 240 22.24 15.48 -5.09
N THR A 241 21.96 15.94 -6.30
CA THR A 241 22.49 17.20 -6.84
C THR A 241 21.98 18.40 -6.04
N VAL A 242 20.68 18.50 -5.82
CA VAL A 242 20.05 19.60 -5.06
C VAL A 242 20.55 19.62 -3.62
N THR A 243 20.64 18.45 -2.98
CA THR A 243 21.17 18.32 -1.60
C THR A 243 22.59 18.88 -1.51
N LYS A 244 23.46 18.54 -2.47
CA LYS A 244 24.84 19.04 -2.54
C LYS A 244 24.89 20.55 -2.74
N GLU A 245 24.10 21.10 -3.66
CA GLU A 245 24.07 22.54 -3.96
C GLU A 245 23.52 23.39 -2.82
N LEU A 246 22.54 22.86 -2.08
CA LEU A 246 22.02 23.49 -0.86
C LEU A 246 22.97 23.37 0.33
N ASN A 247 24.07 22.60 0.19
CA ASN A 247 24.92 22.19 1.30
C ASN A 247 24.11 21.59 2.47
N TRP A 248 23.07 20.82 2.12
CA TRP A 248 22.13 20.26 3.09
C TRP A 248 22.85 19.34 4.08
N GLN A 249 22.49 19.45 5.35
CA GLN A 249 23.06 18.67 6.43
C GLN A 249 22.02 17.69 6.96
N TYR A 250 22.39 16.42 7.14
CA TYR A 250 21.51 15.38 7.65
C TYR A 250 21.37 15.48 9.18
N ARG A 251 20.53 16.41 9.64
CA ARG A 251 20.28 16.64 11.06
C ARG A 251 19.09 15.81 11.54
N SER A 252 19.17 15.37 12.79
CA SER A 252 18.08 14.65 13.45
C SER A 252 16.82 15.53 13.52
N TYR A 253 15.69 14.93 13.16
CA TYR A 253 14.38 15.57 13.03
C TYR A 253 14.34 16.75 12.07
N GLU A 254 15.18 16.72 11.04
CA GLU A 254 15.08 17.63 9.91
C GLU A 254 14.83 16.85 8.62
N SER A 255 13.95 17.41 7.79
CA SER A 255 13.63 16.85 6.48
C SER A 255 13.66 17.92 5.40
N LEU A 256 14.19 17.55 4.24
CA LEU A 256 14.11 18.37 3.03
C LEU A 256 12.99 17.85 2.15
N VAL A 257 12.04 18.71 1.79
CA VAL A 257 11.00 18.39 0.81
C VAL A 257 11.21 19.30 -0.38
N ILE A 258 11.44 18.74 -1.56
CA ILE A 258 11.62 19.52 -2.78
C ILE A 258 10.49 19.26 -3.77
N PHE A 259 10.05 20.31 -4.45
CA PHE A 259 9.12 20.23 -5.57
C PHE A 259 9.84 20.66 -6.85
N VAL A 260 9.66 19.88 -7.92
CA VAL A 260 10.28 20.13 -9.24
C VAL A 260 9.21 20.35 -10.32
N PRO A 261 9.49 21.17 -11.36
CA PRO A 261 8.51 21.56 -12.37
C PRO A 261 8.34 20.51 -13.48
N HIS A 262 7.63 19.43 -13.15
CA HIS A 262 7.21 18.38 -14.07
C HIS A 262 5.97 17.65 -13.53
N ALA A 263 5.22 16.95 -14.36
CA ALA A 263 4.00 16.25 -13.93
C ALA A 263 4.27 14.93 -13.17
N ASP A 264 5.45 14.36 -13.39
CA ASP A 264 5.96 13.12 -12.81
C ASP A 264 7.50 13.15 -12.76
N LEU A 265 8.11 12.09 -12.22
CA LEU A 265 9.56 11.93 -12.10
C LEU A 265 10.05 10.76 -12.95
N ASN A 266 11.31 10.85 -13.36
CA ASN A 266 12.01 9.78 -14.06
C ASN A 266 12.80 8.91 -13.07
N TYR A 267 12.76 7.60 -13.26
CA TYR A 267 13.64 6.64 -12.61
C TYR A 267 14.24 5.71 -13.66
N ASN A 268 15.54 5.86 -13.91
CA ASN A 268 16.31 5.03 -14.85
C ASN A 268 15.64 4.85 -16.24
N GLY A 269 14.99 5.92 -16.74
CA GLY A 269 14.31 5.94 -18.04
C GLY A 269 12.82 5.57 -17.98
N SER A 270 12.30 5.16 -16.82
CA SER A 270 10.87 4.99 -16.57
C SER A 270 10.28 6.26 -15.97
N TRP A 271 9.29 6.81 -16.66
CA TRP A 271 8.47 7.94 -16.21
C TRP A 271 7.21 7.44 -15.48
N GLY A 272 6.48 8.37 -14.85
CA GLY A 272 5.26 8.09 -14.10
C GLY A 272 5.40 8.07 -12.58
N ILE A 273 6.61 8.29 -12.05
CA ILE A 273 6.85 8.28 -10.61
C ILE A 273 6.25 9.54 -9.97
N LEU A 274 5.38 9.38 -8.98
CA LEU A 274 4.58 10.48 -8.42
C LEU A 274 5.23 11.16 -7.20
N GLY A 275 6.35 10.62 -6.71
CA GLY A 275 7.11 11.10 -5.56
C GLY A 275 8.27 10.16 -5.26
N GLY A 276 9.18 10.57 -4.38
CA GLY A 276 10.24 9.70 -3.88
C GLY A 276 10.75 10.13 -2.52
N GLY A 277 10.81 9.19 -1.59
CA GLY A 277 11.20 9.37 -0.20
C GLY A 277 12.53 8.67 0.08
N PHE A 278 13.39 9.33 0.86
CA PHE A 278 14.72 8.87 1.20
C PHE A 278 14.87 8.79 2.71
N THR A 279 15.21 7.61 3.24
CA THR A 279 15.63 7.45 4.62
C THR A 279 17.12 7.78 4.74
N ASP A 280 17.48 8.90 5.38
CA ASP A 280 18.89 9.25 5.58
C ASP A 280 19.41 8.82 6.95
N SER A 281 18.52 8.72 7.93
CA SER A 281 18.81 8.19 9.26
C SER A 281 17.54 7.75 9.97
N ALA A 282 17.67 7.32 11.22
CA ALA A 282 16.55 7.02 12.10
C ALA A 282 15.52 8.15 12.24
N THR A 283 15.95 9.39 12.08
CA THR A 283 15.16 10.60 12.38
C THR A 283 15.32 11.68 11.32
N SER A 284 15.83 11.35 10.14
CA SER A 284 16.00 12.33 9.05
C SER A 284 15.75 11.67 7.71
N GLY A 285 15.33 12.47 6.74
CA GLY A 285 15.07 12.00 5.40
C GLY A 285 14.69 13.12 4.46
N ARG A 286 14.53 12.79 3.19
CA ARG A 286 14.23 13.74 2.13
C ARG A 286 13.06 13.26 1.30
N VAL A 287 12.36 14.18 0.66
CA VAL A 287 11.24 13.89 -0.24
C VAL A 287 11.38 14.73 -1.50
N ILE A 288 11.21 14.11 -2.66
CA ILE A 288 11.06 14.79 -3.95
C ILE A 288 9.63 14.61 -4.47
N MET A 289 9.04 15.70 -4.96
CA MET A 289 7.71 15.71 -5.54
C MET A 289 7.74 16.39 -6.92
N PRO A 290 6.97 15.90 -7.90
CA PRO A 290 6.62 16.67 -9.10
C PRO A 290 5.62 17.79 -8.75
N TYR A 291 5.03 18.44 -9.76
CA TYR A 291 3.93 19.38 -9.58
C TYR A 291 2.81 18.78 -8.71
N PRO A 292 2.20 19.58 -7.82
CA PRO A 292 1.04 19.12 -7.08
C PRO A 292 -0.13 18.68 -7.97
N SER A 293 -0.86 17.65 -7.53
CA SER A 293 -2.01 17.03 -8.18
C SER A 293 -2.98 16.48 -7.14
N ALA A 294 -4.03 15.76 -7.59
CA ALA A 294 -5.02 15.16 -6.68
C ALA A 294 -4.42 14.13 -5.71
N LEU A 295 -3.23 13.60 -6.01
CA LEU A 295 -2.58 12.55 -5.23
C LEU A 295 -1.50 13.06 -4.29
N THR A 296 -1.11 14.34 -4.39
CA THR A 296 0.05 14.88 -3.66
C THR A 296 -0.04 14.70 -2.14
N ASN A 297 -1.23 14.82 -1.56
CA ASN A 297 -1.41 14.60 -0.12
C ASN A 297 -1.10 13.15 0.28
N ASN A 298 -1.61 12.18 -0.48
CA ASN A 298 -1.34 10.77 -0.24
C ASN A 298 0.15 10.46 -0.46
N VAL A 299 0.71 10.89 -1.59
CA VAL A 299 2.10 10.58 -1.95
C VAL A 299 3.07 11.22 -0.96
N VAL A 300 2.94 12.50 -0.60
CA VAL A 300 3.81 13.10 0.42
C VAL A 300 3.70 12.35 1.75
N THR A 301 2.49 11.94 2.15
CA THR A 301 2.30 11.15 3.37
C THR A 301 3.00 9.78 3.28
N HIS A 302 2.95 9.13 2.11
CA HIS A 302 3.67 7.90 1.80
C HIS A 302 5.19 8.10 1.85
N GLU A 303 5.72 9.14 1.21
CA GLU A 303 7.15 9.42 1.20
C GLU A 303 7.68 9.72 2.61
N PHE A 304 6.86 10.34 3.47
CA PHE A 304 7.20 10.45 4.89
C PHE A 304 7.20 9.09 5.60
N GLY A 305 6.42 8.11 5.14
CA GLY A 305 6.57 6.71 5.59
C GLY A 305 7.96 6.15 5.31
N HIS A 306 8.55 6.46 4.15
CA HIS A 306 9.96 6.15 3.87
C HIS A 306 10.94 6.93 4.73
N VAL A 307 10.71 8.22 4.97
CA VAL A 307 11.50 8.99 5.96
C VAL A 307 11.43 8.32 7.34
N LEU A 308 10.28 7.72 7.66
CA LEU A 308 10.02 6.90 8.85
C LEU A 308 10.39 5.42 8.62
N GLY A 309 11.30 5.11 7.70
CA GLY A 309 11.91 3.78 7.53
C GLY A 309 10.96 2.64 7.20
N LEU A 310 9.72 2.93 6.83
CA LEU A 310 8.82 1.94 6.24
C LEU A 310 9.21 1.73 4.78
N HIS A 311 9.03 0.50 4.31
CA HIS A 311 9.04 0.21 2.88
C HIS A 311 7.60 0.01 2.40
N HIS A 312 7.45 -0.42 1.16
CA HIS A 312 6.15 -0.63 0.53
C HIS A 312 5.30 -1.71 1.19
N ALA A 313 3.99 -1.52 1.06
CA ALA A 313 2.97 -2.53 1.24
C ALA A 313 2.58 -3.12 -0.11
N ASN A 314 2.86 -4.40 -0.27
CA ASN A 314 2.76 -5.14 -1.52
C ASN A 314 1.68 -6.21 -1.41
N SER A 315 1.33 -6.87 -2.52
CA SER A 315 0.51 -8.08 -2.50
C SER A 315 1.26 -9.27 -3.07
N LEU A 316 0.99 -10.44 -2.51
CA LEU A 316 1.50 -11.68 -3.07
C LEU A 316 0.80 -11.94 -4.39
N ALA A 317 1.60 -12.18 -5.42
CA ALA A 317 1.10 -12.57 -6.73
C ALA A 317 1.66 -13.93 -7.09
N CYS A 318 0.80 -14.89 -7.42
CA CYS A 318 1.23 -16.20 -7.90
C CYS A 318 0.47 -16.59 -9.14
N SER A 319 1.17 -17.14 -10.14
CA SER A 319 0.57 -17.58 -11.41
C SER A 319 -0.47 -18.70 -11.24
N ASN A 320 -0.42 -19.43 -10.13
CA ASN A 320 -1.35 -20.51 -9.78
C ASN A 320 -2.40 -20.10 -8.73
N GLY A 321 -2.50 -18.81 -8.39
CA GLY A 321 -3.49 -18.30 -7.41
C GLY A 321 -3.23 -18.71 -5.96
N ARG A 322 -2.05 -19.25 -5.64
CA ARG A 322 -1.68 -19.65 -4.28
C ARG A 322 -1.72 -18.47 -3.31
N VAL A 323 -2.41 -18.64 -2.19
CA VAL A 323 -2.69 -17.56 -1.23
C VAL A 323 -1.56 -17.29 -0.25
N ASP A 324 -0.54 -18.16 -0.17
CA ASP A 324 0.66 -17.98 0.66
C ASP A 324 1.87 -18.73 0.10
N ALA A 325 3.06 -18.17 0.23
CA ALA A 325 4.32 -18.76 -0.22
C ALA A 325 5.42 -18.62 0.84
N GLU A 326 6.27 -19.63 0.99
CA GLU A 326 7.42 -19.59 1.91
C GLU A 326 8.42 -18.50 1.51
N ARG A 327 9.01 -17.80 2.48
CA ARG A 327 10.16 -16.91 2.25
C ARG A 327 11.47 -17.67 2.35
N THR A 328 12.31 -17.56 1.33
CA THR A 328 13.64 -18.15 1.26
C THR A 328 14.70 -17.05 1.11
N GLY A 329 14.98 -16.35 2.21
CA GLY A 329 15.83 -15.15 2.18
C GLY A 329 15.15 -14.03 1.40
N SER A 330 15.78 -13.54 0.33
CA SER A 330 15.27 -12.46 -0.54
C SER A 330 14.44 -12.98 -1.71
N SER A 331 13.81 -14.15 -1.59
CA SER A 331 13.02 -14.78 -2.65
C SER A 331 11.84 -15.56 -2.06
N TRP A 332 10.84 -15.83 -2.89
CA TRP A 332 9.78 -16.77 -2.56
C TRP A 332 10.27 -18.20 -2.86
N GLY A 333 9.95 -19.15 -1.98
CA GLY A 333 10.24 -20.58 -2.17
C GLY A 333 9.49 -21.20 -3.36
N ASN A 334 8.55 -20.47 -3.97
CA ASN A 334 7.85 -20.87 -5.19
C ASN A 334 8.20 -19.91 -6.33
N SER A 335 8.81 -20.41 -7.40
CA SER A 335 9.22 -19.63 -8.58
C SER A 335 8.06 -19.02 -9.38
N GLY A 336 6.82 -19.48 -9.14
CA GLY A 336 5.60 -18.91 -9.72
C GLY A 336 5.03 -17.74 -8.92
N CYS A 337 5.64 -17.38 -7.79
CA CYS A 337 5.21 -16.29 -6.92
C CYS A 337 6.20 -15.13 -6.93
N TRP A 338 5.68 -13.91 -6.88
CA TRP A 338 6.45 -12.67 -6.74
C TRP A 338 5.69 -11.68 -5.86
N SER A 339 6.40 -10.68 -5.37
CA SER A 339 5.79 -9.55 -4.67
C SER A 339 5.43 -8.49 -5.69
N SER A 340 4.14 -8.22 -5.82
CA SER A 340 3.67 -7.13 -6.67
C SER A 340 3.77 -5.84 -5.89
N GLU A 341 4.77 -5.01 -6.22
CA GLU A 341 5.08 -3.80 -5.47
C GLU A 341 3.93 -2.79 -5.54
N TYR A 342 3.66 -2.08 -4.44
CA TYR A 342 2.57 -1.09 -4.29
C TYR A 342 1.15 -1.61 -4.52
N SER A 343 0.97 -2.92 -4.68
CA SER A 343 -0.34 -3.47 -5.05
C SER A 343 -1.30 -3.66 -3.87
N ASP A 344 -0.90 -3.27 -2.67
CA ASP A 344 -1.81 -3.16 -1.53
C ASP A 344 -2.62 -1.85 -1.60
N MET A 345 -3.76 -1.90 -2.26
CA MET A 345 -4.68 -0.77 -2.42
C MET A 345 -5.35 -0.31 -1.12
N SER A 346 -5.20 -1.09 -0.04
CA SER A 346 -5.75 -0.75 1.27
C SER A 346 -4.71 -0.11 2.18
N ASP A 347 -3.51 0.19 1.72
CA ASP A 347 -2.42 0.67 2.58
C ASP A 347 -1.84 1.98 2.09
N LEU A 348 -1.47 2.87 3.02
CA LEU A 348 -0.79 4.12 2.65
C LEU A 348 0.54 3.81 1.96
N MET A 349 1.28 2.80 2.45
CA MET A 349 2.55 2.38 1.85
C MET A 349 2.37 1.52 0.60
N GLY A 350 1.13 1.33 0.14
CA GLY A 350 0.81 0.61 -1.08
C GLY A 350 0.41 1.56 -2.20
N TYR A 351 -0.76 1.34 -2.79
CA TYR A 351 -1.19 2.03 -4.01
C TYR A 351 -1.48 3.51 -3.77
N ALA A 352 -0.90 4.40 -4.59
CA ALA A 352 -1.22 5.82 -4.46
C ALA A 352 -2.66 6.11 -4.93
N GLN A 353 -3.37 6.88 -4.13
CA GLN A 353 -4.80 7.12 -4.26
C GLN A 353 -5.18 8.44 -3.60
N VAL A 354 -6.38 8.96 -3.85
CA VAL A 354 -6.79 10.28 -3.34
C VAL A 354 -6.92 10.29 -1.81
N SER A 355 -7.19 9.13 -1.20
CA SER A 355 -7.22 8.94 0.25
C SER A 355 -5.90 8.45 0.83
N SER A 356 -5.71 8.57 2.14
CA SER A 356 -4.55 8.02 2.86
C SER A 356 -5.01 6.96 3.84
N PRO A 357 -5.18 5.69 3.43
CA PRO A 357 -5.67 4.65 4.33
C PRO A 357 -4.67 4.32 5.44
N MET A 358 -5.11 3.64 6.49
CA MET A 358 -4.23 3.26 7.59
C MET A 358 -3.20 2.22 7.12
N ILE A 359 -1.92 2.41 7.49
CA ILE A 359 -0.89 1.40 7.31
C ILE A 359 -1.26 0.12 8.04
N ASN A 360 -0.94 -1.04 7.48
CA ASN A 360 -1.27 -2.32 8.06
C ASN A 360 -0.53 -2.57 9.39
N ALA A 361 -1.05 -3.52 10.17
CA ALA A 361 -0.57 -3.89 11.49
C ALA A 361 0.90 -4.33 11.50
N PHE A 362 1.39 -4.95 10.41
CA PHE A 362 2.81 -5.29 10.29
C PHE A 362 3.67 -4.02 10.27
N LEU A 363 3.38 -3.06 9.37
CA LEU A 363 4.13 -1.80 9.27
C LEU A 363 3.93 -0.91 10.49
N TRP A 364 2.74 -0.96 11.09
CA TRP A 364 2.43 -0.27 12.34
C TRP A 364 3.32 -0.73 13.49
N GLU A 365 3.41 -2.05 13.71
CA GLU A 365 4.27 -2.63 14.74
C GLU A 365 5.74 -2.39 14.41
N TYR A 366 6.14 -2.61 13.15
CA TYR A 366 7.51 -2.42 12.71
C TYR A 366 8.03 -1.01 12.99
N GLY A 367 7.24 0.01 12.64
CA GLY A 367 7.57 1.41 12.87
C GLY A 367 7.40 1.88 14.32
N GLY A 368 6.91 1.02 15.21
CA GLY A 368 6.64 1.37 16.61
C GLY A 368 5.62 2.50 16.74
N PHE A 369 4.56 2.49 15.93
CA PHE A 369 3.46 3.44 15.98
C PHE A 369 2.45 3.09 17.10
N GLY A 370 1.53 4.00 17.40
CA GLY A 370 0.53 3.78 18.45
C GLY A 370 1.04 3.83 19.89
N SER A 371 0.36 3.11 20.79
CA SER A 371 0.71 2.91 22.21
C SER A 371 1.30 1.52 22.51
N GLY A 372 1.37 0.62 21.53
CA GLY A 372 1.96 -0.72 21.66
C GLY A 372 0.98 -1.78 22.18
N ASP A 373 -0.31 -1.49 22.23
CA ASP A 373 -1.37 -2.38 22.70
C ASP A 373 -2.52 -2.56 21.69
N GLU A 374 -2.34 -2.04 20.48
CA GLU A 374 -3.26 -2.17 19.35
C GLU A 374 -3.28 -3.58 18.76
N ILE A 375 -2.15 -4.29 18.84
CA ILE A 375 -1.97 -5.61 18.26
C ILE A 375 -1.83 -6.63 19.39
N ARG A 376 -2.76 -7.58 19.45
CA ARG A 376 -2.68 -8.68 20.40
C ARG A 376 -1.79 -9.79 19.84
N ASN A 377 -0.65 -9.99 20.50
CA ASN A 377 0.22 -11.14 20.24
C ASN A 377 -0.33 -12.40 20.91
N ILE A 378 -0.62 -13.44 20.13
CA ILE A 378 -1.08 -14.74 20.65
C ILE A 378 0.02 -15.80 20.67
N GLY A 379 1.25 -15.43 20.31
CA GLY A 379 2.40 -16.32 20.28
C GLY A 379 2.29 -17.37 19.17
N THR A 380 2.72 -18.60 19.47
CA THR A 380 2.61 -19.76 18.58
C THR A 380 1.42 -20.61 18.99
N PRO A 381 0.31 -20.63 18.22
CA PRO A 381 -0.87 -21.40 18.57
C PRO A 381 -0.57 -22.91 18.63
N SER A 382 -0.94 -23.55 19.74
CA SER A 382 -0.85 -25.01 19.93
C SER A 382 -2.20 -25.73 19.88
N ASN A 383 -3.30 -24.98 19.91
CA ASN A 383 -4.66 -25.48 19.86
C ASN A 383 -5.56 -24.54 19.06
N LYS A 384 -6.76 -25.02 18.70
CA LYS A 384 -7.79 -24.19 18.08
C LYS A 384 -8.17 -23.05 19.04
N GLN A 385 -8.13 -21.82 18.55
CA GLN A 385 -8.44 -20.60 19.31
C GLN A 385 -9.30 -19.66 18.49
N GLN A 386 -10.19 -18.91 19.13
CA GLN A 386 -11.08 -17.95 18.50
C GLN A 386 -10.89 -16.55 19.08
N TYR A 387 -10.95 -15.55 18.21
CA TYR A 387 -10.71 -14.15 18.54
C TYR A 387 -11.67 -13.24 17.80
N THR A 388 -11.97 -12.08 18.41
CA THR A 388 -12.74 -11.01 17.77
C THR A 388 -11.80 -9.87 17.40
N LEU A 389 -11.84 -9.48 16.13
CA LEU A 389 -11.18 -8.30 15.58
C LEU A 389 -12.14 -7.12 15.59
N ARG A 390 -11.56 -5.92 15.78
CA ARG A 390 -12.25 -4.64 15.71
C ARG A 390 -11.66 -3.80 14.56
N PRO A 391 -12.32 -2.72 14.11
CA PRO A 391 -11.89 -1.96 12.94
C PRO A 391 -10.47 -1.42 13.12
N TRP A 392 -9.59 -1.73 12.17
CA TRP A 392 -8.18 -1.34 12.24
C TRP A 392 -7.98 0.18 12.23
N GLY A 393 -8.77 0.89 11.41
CA GLY A 393 -8.80 2.36 11.38
C GLY A 393 -9.42 3.02 12.62
N GLY A 394 -9.91 2.24 13.60
CA GLY A 394 -10.41 2.71 14.88
C GLY A 394 -9.32 2.86 15.95
N THR A 395 -9.72 3.20 17.17
CA THR A 395 -8.81 3.49 18.30
C THR A 395 -8.79 2.41 19.38
N ASP A 396 -9.54 1.32 19.20
CA ASP A 396 -9.63 0.25 20.18
C ASP A 396 -8.28 -0.45 20.41
N ARG A 397 -8.07 -0.87 21.65
CA ARG A 397 -6.96 -1.76 22.03
C ARG A 397 -7.18 -3.15 21.43
N GLN A 398 -6.09 -3.86 21.13
CA GLN A 398 -6.13 -5.25 20.65
C GLN A 398 -7.04 -5.47 19.45
N ARG A 399 -7.13 -4.47 18.56
CA ARG A 399 -7.99 -4.49 17.37
C ARG A 399 -7.44 -5.34 16.22
N ALA A 400 -6.15 -5.63 16.22
CA ALA A 400 -5.50 -6.60 15.35
C ALA A 400 -4.89 -7.77 16.15
N LEU A 401 -4.58 -8.86 15.46
CA LEU A 401 -3.91 -10.03 16.03
C LEU A 401 -2.60 -10.27 15.29
N LYS A 402 -1.61 -10.80 16.00
CA LYS A 402 -0.46 -11.44 15.37
C LYS A 402 -0.19 -12.81 15.98
N PHE A 403 0.23 -13.75 15.14
CA PHE A 403 0.65 -15.08 15.55
C PHE A 403 1.89 -15.53 14.80
N THR A 404 2.68 -16.39 15.43
CA THR A 404 3.81 -17.08 14.81
C THR A 404 3.36 -18.46 14.38
N ASP A 405 3.47 -18.78 13.09
CA ASP A 405 3.14 -20.11 12.59
C ASP A 405 4.03 -21.17 13.27
N PRO A 406 3.46 -22.26 13.83
CA PRO A 406 4.21 -23.26 14.58
C PRO A 406 5.23 -24.02 13.76
N VAL A 407 5.09 -24.09 12.44
CA VAL A 407 5.96 -24.85 11.54
C VAL A 407 6.96 -23.92 10.85
N SER A 408 6.50 -22.91 10.11
CA SER A 408 7.38 -22.02 9.33
C SER A 408 8.08 -20.96 10.17
N LYS A 409 7.57 -20.69 11.38
CA LYS A 409 7.99 -19.58 12.26
C LYS A 409 7.78 -18.19 11.66
N GLU A 410 7.12 -18.08 10.52
CA GLU A 410 6.71 -16.79 9.97
C GLU A 410 5.62 -16.16 10.84
N VAL A 411 5.63 -14.83 10.93
CA VAL A 411 4.66 -14.06 11.71
C VAL A 411 3.60 -13.51 10.77
N TYR A 412 2.33 -13.74 11.12
CA TYR A 412 1.17 -13.29 10.37
C TYR A 412 0.36 -12.32 11.22
N TYR A 413 -0.18 -11.30 10.57
CA TYR A 413 -1.02 -10.27 11.17
C TYR A 413 -2.42 -10.35 10.55
N LEU A 414 -3.44 -10.19 11.39
CA LEU A 414 -4.84 -10.17 10.99
C LEU A 414 -5.47 -8.88 11.49
N GLU A 415 -6.09 -8.13 10.58
CA GLU A 415 -6.74 -6.87 10.88
C GLU A 415 -8.09 -6.76 10.16
N LEU A 416 -9.11 -6.19 10.82
CA LEU A 416 -10.38 -5.94 10.17
C LEU A 416 -10.35 -4.59 9.46
N ARG A 417 -10.43 -4.61 8.13
CA ARG A 417 -10.61 -3.41 7.31
C ARG A 417 -12.10 -3.10 7.22
N ALA A 418 -12.48 -1.98 7.82
CA ALA A 418 -13.82 -1.41 7.78
C ALA A 418 -13.69 0.10 7.49
N PRO A 419 -14.74 0.77 6.96
CA PRO A 419 -14.69 2.17 6.54
C PRO A 419 -14.71 3.14 7.74
N VAL A 420 -13.69 3.08 8.57
CA VAL A 420 -13.50 3.84 9.82
C VAL A 420 -12.25 4.70 9.71
N GLY A 421 -12.30 5.94 10.19
CA GLY A 421 -11.14 6.84 10.20
C GLY A 421 -10.54 7.02 8.81
N PHE A 422 -9.22 6.83 8.72
CA PHE A 422 -8.45 6.88 7.46
C PHE A 422 -8.86 5.82 6.44
N ASP A 423 -9.48 4.73 6.88
CA ASP A 423 -9.92 3.63 6.00
C ASP A 423 -11.27 3.87 5.32
N ARG A 424 -11.94 5.00 5.59
CA ARG A 424 -13.31 5.30 5.14
C ARG A 424 -13.56 5.02 3.65
N THR A 425 -12.59 5.33 2.79
CA THR A 425 -12.72 5.21 1.33
C THR A 425 -12.03 3.96 0.77
N ALA A 426 -11.01 3.43 1.44
CA ALA A 426 -10.22 2.31 0.94
C ALA A 426 -10.75 0.95 1.40
N ALA A 427 -11.37 0.87 2.58
CA ALA A 427 -11.90 -0.36 3.16
C ALA A 427 -13.38 -0.59 2.78
N VAL A 428 -13.66 -0.55 1.48
CA VAL A 428 -14.98 -0.78 0.88
C VAL A 428 -14.94 -1.93 -0.13
N GLY A 429 -16.09 -2.54 -0.42
CA GLY A 429 -16.21 -3.60 -1.43
C GLY A 429 -15.25 -4.78 -1.20
N GLY A 430 -14.42 -5.07 -2.20
CA GLY A 430 -13.39 -6.14 -2.13
C GLY A 430 -12.38 -5.97 -0.99
N ASN A 431 -12.23 -4.76 -0.46
CA ASN A 431 -11.27 -4.42 0.60
C ASN A 431 -11.91 -4.28 2.00
N GLN A 432 -13.21 -4.55 2.15
CA GLN A 432 -13.90 -4.57 3.45
C GLN A 432 -13.93 -6.00 4.03
N GLY A 433 -13.10 -6.33 5.02
CA GLY A 433 -12.98 -7.70 5.54
C GLY A 433 -11.71 -7.91 6.37
N VAL A 434 -11.34 -9.16 6.62
CA VAL A 434 -10.10 -9.47 7.33
C VAL A 434 -8.93 -9.45 6.36
N LYS A 435 -8.00 -8.52 6.54
CA LYS A 435 -6.74 -8.46 5.82
C LYS A 435 -5.70 -9.30 6.57
N ILE A 436 -4.95 -10.09 5.82
CA ILE A 436 -3.88 -10.93 6.36
C ILE A 436 -2.57 -10.48 5.72
N THR A 437 -1.59 -10.11 6.55
CA THR A 437 -0.28 -9.67 6.08
C THR A 437 0.85 -10.43 6.77
N LYS A 438 2.01 -10.47 6.14
CA LYS A 438 3.27 -10.90 6.73
C LYS A 438 4.42 -10.08 6.16
N GLN A 439 5.63 -10.32 6.67
CA GLN A 439 6.85 -9.71 6.13
C GLN A 439 7.02 -10.09 4.65
N ASP A 440 7.40 -9.13 3.81
CA ASP A 440 7.71 -9.38 2.40
C ASP A 440 9.16 -9.90 2.21
N ILE A 441 9.47 -10.41 1.02
CA ILE A 441 10.83 -10.68 0.54
C ILE A 441 11.51 -9.40 0.02
N LEU A 442 10.72 -8.36 -0.32
CA LEU A 442 11.22 -7.04 -0.65
C LEU A 442 11.54 -6.25 0.64
N GLY A 443 12.32 -5.18 0.50
CA GLY A 443 12.73 -4.29 1.60
C GLY A 443 14.13 -4.54 2.16
N TRP A 444 14.68 -3.54 2.86
CA TRP A 444 16.09 -3.50 3.25
C TRP A 444 16.40 -4.22 4.56
N SER A 445 15.42 -4.32 5.47
CA SER A 445 15.59 -4.92 6.80
C SER A 445 14.25 -5.41 7.35
N GLY A 446 13.47 -6.05 6.48
CA GLY A 446 12.14 -6.54 6.82
C GLY A 446 11.11 -5.46 7.10
N ASN A 447 11.30 -4.27 6.55
CA ASN A 447 10.38 -3.13 6.67
C ASN A 447 9.29 -3.08 5.60
N ALA A 448 9.16 -4.13 4.78
CA ALA A 448 8.09 -4.26 3.79
C ALA A 448 7.09 -5.34 4.21
N SER A 449 5.83 -5.14 3.84
CA SER A 449 4.75 -6.09 4.10
C SER A 449 4.18 -6.63 2.79
N VAL A 450 3.71 -7.87 2.82
CA VAL A 450 2.92 -8.46 1.74
C VAL A 450 1.52 -8.83 2.25
N VAL A 451 0.47 -8.43 1.54
CA VAL A 451 -0.90 -8.88 1.77
C VAL A 451 -1.16 -10.21 1.07
N LEU A 452 -1.78 -11.13 1.81
CA LEU A 452 -2.15 -12.46 1.38
C LEU A 452 -3.64 -12.47 1.06
N THR A 453 -3.98 -12.52 -0.22
CA THR A 453 -5.35 -12.33 -0.72
C THR A 453 -6.06 -13.67 -0.93
N PRO A 454 -7.41 -13.70 -1.00
CA PRO A 454 -8.15 -14.92 -1.33
C PRO A 454 -7.85 -15.50 -2.71
N ASN A 455 -7.29 -14.70 -3.60
CA ASN A 455 -6.80 -15.10 -4.92
C ASN A 455 -5.60 -14.22 -5.28
N SER A 456 -4.42 -14.81 -5.38
CA SER A 456 -3.18 -14.11 -5.73
C SER A 456 -2.92 -14.06 -7.25
N SER A 457 -3.81 -14.60 -8.07
CA SER A 457 -3.72 -14.47 -9.52
C SER A 457 -4.05 -13.03 -9.92
N LEU A 458 -3.03 -12.26 -10.26
CA LEU A 458 -3.20 -10.87 -10.70
C LEU A 458 -3.82 -10.79 -12.11
N SER A 459 -4.71 -9.82 -12.27
CA SER A 459 -5.18 -9.32 -13.57
C SER A 459 -4.90 -7.81 -13.62
N GLY A 460 -3.98 -7.39 -14.48
CA GLY A 460 -3.44 -6.03 -14.46
C GLY A 460 -2.42 -5.83 -13.33
N TYR A 461 -2.40 -4.65 -12.71
CA TYR A 461 -1.37 -4.24 -11.74
C TYR A 461 -1.69 -4.59 -10.27
N SER A 462 -2.94 -4.91 -9.92
CA SER A 462 -3.31 -5.16 -8.52
C SER A 462 -4.51 -6.09 -8.36
N ASN A 463 -4.65 -6.65 -7.16
CA ASN A 463 -5.83 -7.40 -6.74
C ASN A 463 -6.92 -6.42 -6.29
N ARG A 464 -8.13 -6.55 -6.85
CA ARG A 464 -9.29 -5.70 -6.47
C ARG A 464 -9.95 -6.11 -5.15
N ALA A 465 -9.59 -7.28 -4.61
CA ALA A 465 -10.10 -7.79 -3.35
C ALA A 465 -8.95 -8.30 -2.49
N LEU A 466 -8.56 -7.50 -1.51
CA LEU A 466 -7.41 -7.78 -0.65
C LEU A 466 -7.78 -8.45 0.69
N THR A 467 -9.07 -8.63 0.94
CA THR A 467 -9.59 -9.09 2.24
C THR A 467 -10.39 -10.38 2.15
N TRP A 468 -10.27 -11.18 3.20
CA TRP A 468 -11.03 -12.39 3.44
C TRP A 468 -12.39 -12.07 4.06
N LYS A 469 -13.43 -12.72 3.55
CA LYS A 469 -14.83 -12.53 3.95
C LYS A 469 -15.30 -13.66 4.87
N ALA A 470 -16.43 -13.46 5.55
CA ALA A 470 -17.06 -14.50 6.36
C ALA A 470 -17.27 -15.80 5.55
N GLY A 471 -17.00 -16.94 6.19
CA GLY A 471 -17.04 -18.26 5.59
C GLY A 471 -15.77 -18.65 4.82
N GLN A 472 -14.86 -17.72 4.52
CA GLN A 472 -13.60 -18.05 3.85
C GLN A 472 -12.52 -18.50 4.84
N SER A 473 -11.53 -19.24 4.33
CA SER A 473 -10.40 -19.74 5.10
C SER A 473 -9.08 -19.50 4.39
N PHE A 474 -8.16 -18.84 5.08
CA PHE A 474 -6.77 -18.77 4.70
C PHE A 474 -6.00 -19.95 5.30
N VAL A 475 -5.01 -20.49 4.58
CA VAL A 475 -4.11 -21.50 5.10
C VAL A 475 -2.68 -21.04 4.83
N THR A 476 -1.85 -20.97 5.87
CA THR A 476 -0.43 -20.65 5.70
C THR A 476 0.25 -21.70 4.82
N HIS A 477 1.35 -21.35 4.19
CA HIS A 477 2.09 -22.31 3.34
C HIS A 477 2.52 -23.57 4.08
N SER A 478 2.59 -23.50 5.41
CA SER A 478 2.94 -24.57 6.34
C SER A 478 1.74 -25.20 7.08
N GLY A 479 0.50 -24.78 6.82
CA GLY A 479 -0.72 -25.51 7.17
C GLY A 479 -1.54 -24.97 8.36
N THR A 480 -1.19 -23.83 8.97
CA THR A 480 -2.08 -23.17 9.94
C THR A 480 -3.29 -22.61 9.21
N ARG A 481 -4.49 -22.95 9.68
CA ARG A 481 -5.74 -22.47 9.11
C ARG A 481 -6.27 -21.27 9.90
N VAL A 482 -6.66 -20.22 9.19
CA VAL A 482 -7.39 -19.06 9.69
C VAL A 482 -8.77 -19.04 9.05
N GLU A 483 -9.81 -19.33 9.82
CA GLU A 483 -11.21 -19.29 9.38
C GLU A 483 -11.81 -17.93 9.75
N ILE A 484 -12.40 -17.22 8.78
CA ILE A 484 -13.17 -16.00 9.05
C ILE A 484 -14.60 -16.43 9.34
N THR A 485 -14.91 -16.69 10.61
CA THR A 485 -16.19 -17.27 11.05
C THR A 485 -17.36 -16.32 10.79
N SER A 486 -17.20 -15.04 11.11
CA SER A 486 -18.23 -14.04 10.85
C SER A 486 -17.63 -12.65 10.65
N THR A 487 -18.39 -11.78 9.99
CA THR A 487 -18.09 -10.36 9.86
C THR A 487 -19.39 -9.56 9.99
N THR A 488 -19.34 -8.44 10.71
CA THR A 488 -20.47 -7.54 10.90
C THR A 488 -20.04 -6.13 10.52
N PHE A 489 -20.80 -5.46 9.64
CA PHE A 489 -20.54 -4.10 9.19
C PHE A 489 -21.84 -3.26 9.28
N PRO A 490 -22.14 -2.66 10.44
CA PRO A 490 -23.36 -1.89 10.62
C PRO A 490 -23.35 -0.61 9.77
N THR A 491 -24.42 -0.37 8.99
CA THR A 491 -24.51 0.72 8.00
C THR A 491 -24.35 2.13 8.59
N ASN A 492 -24.64 2.33 9.88
CA ASN A 492 -24.56 3.64 10.55
C ASN A 492 -23.66 3.63 11.80
N GLN A 493 -22.90 2.55 12.01
CA GLN A 493 -21.98 2.41 13.15
C GLN A 493 -20.75 1.63 12.68
N ALA A 494 -19.98 2.23 11.77
CA ALA A 494 -18.79 1.59 11.20
C ALA A 494 -17.77 1.18 12.29
N ASP A 495 -17.70 1.95 13.39
CA ASP A 495 -16.84 1.66 14.55
C ASP A 495 -17.28 0.40 15.31
N ALA A 496 -18.55 -0.01 15.19
CA ALA A 496 -19.08 -1.25 15.75
C ALA A 496 -18.91 -2.46 14.82
N ALA A 497 -18.21 -2.29 13.69
CA ALA A 497 -17.88 -3.42 12.84
C ALA A 497 -16.98 -4.41 13.59
N SER A 498 -17.15 -5.70 13.34
CA SER A 498 -16.37 -6.74 14.00
C SER A 498 -16.19 -7.95 13.10
N ALA A 499 -15.17 -8.75 13.37
CA ALA A 499 -14.97 -10.03 12.72
C ALA A 499 -14.55 -11.09 13.74
N VAL A 500 -15.07 -12.30 13.61
CA VAL A 500 -14.63 -13.43 14.42
C VAL A 500 -13.72 -14.30 13.56
N VAL A 501 -12.50 -14.52 14.04
CA VAL A 501 -11.51 -15.37 13.38
C VAL A 501 -11.17 -16.56 14.26
N THR A 502 -11.02 -17.72 13.65
CA THR A 502 -10.65 -18.96 14.34
C THR A 502 -9.35 -19.47 13.74
N ILE A 503 -8.32 -19.57 14.58
CA ILE A 503 -6.98 -20.04 14.20
C ILE A 503 -6.85 -21.48 14.67
N THR A 504 -6.56 -22.37 13.73
CA THR A 504 -6.31 -23.78 13.99
C THR A 504 -4.90 -24.10 13.50
N PRO A 505 -3.93 -24.37 14.39
CA PRO A 505 -2.61 -24.79 13.97
C PRO A 505 -2.72 -26.06 13.11
N PRO A 506 -1.74 -26.34 12.23
CA PRO A 506 -1.74 -27.59 11.48
C PRO A 506 -1.89 -28.73 12.47
N THR A 507 -2.70 -29.74 12.12
CA THR A 507 -2.71 -31.00 12.86
C THR A 507 -1.33 -31.63 12.70
N MET A 508 -0.39 -31.22 13.55
CA MET A 508 0.54 -32.17 14.09
C MET A 508 -0.35 -33.13 14.86
N THR A 509 -0.73 -34.26 14.27
CA THR A 509 -1.26 -35.36 15.06
C THR A 509 -0.06 -36.22 15.42
N PRO A 510 0.60 -35.98 16.58
CA PRO A 510 1.50 -36.95 17.17
C PRO A 510 0.91 -38.35 17.14
N ALA A 511 -0.41 -38.52 17.25
CA ALA A 511 -1.06 -39.84 17.19
C ALA A 511 -0.93 -40.54 15.81
N ALA A 512 -1.15 -39.83 14.70
CA ALA A 512 -1.02 -40.41 13.36
C ALA A 512 0.45 -40.67 13.01
N ALA A 513 1.31 -39.71 13.37
CA ALA A 513 2.76 -39.86 13.25
C ALA A 513 3.32 -40.96 14.15
N MET A 514 2.85 -41.07 15.40
CA MET A 514 3.18 -42.17 16.31
C MET A 514 2.75 -43.49 15.74
N SER A 515 1.55 -43.59 15.16
CA SER A 515 1.07 -44.83 14.54
C SER A 515 1.95 -45.25 13.35
N ALA A 516 2.31 -44.29 12.49
CA ALA A 516 3.20 -44.53 11.35
C ALA A 516 4.64 -44.86 11.78
N ILE A 517 5.19 -44.17 12.78
CA ILE A 517 6.52 -44.45 13.31
C ILE A 517 6.52 -45.81 14.03
N SER A 518 5.49 -46.10 14.83
CA SER A 518 5.36 -47.38 15.55
C SER A 518 5.26 -48.57 14.61
N SER A 519 4.60 -48.44 13.45
CA SER A 519 4.53 -49.51 12.46
C SER A 519 5.88 -49.79 11.80
N VAL A 520 6.68 -48.76 11.54
CA VAL A 520 8.06 -48.89 11.01
C VAL A 520 8.99 -49.50 12.06
N VAL A 521 8.88 -49.08 13.32
CA VAL A 521 9.66 -49.61 14.45
C VAL A 521 9.35 -51.08 14.70
N ALA A 522 8.08 -51.49 14.61
CA ALA A 522 7.68 -52.88 14.75
C ALA A 522 8.34 -53.80 13.70
N GLY A 523 8.64 -53.26 12.50
CA GLY A 523 9.38 -53.96 11.45
C GLY A 523 10.91 -53.83 11.52
N SER A 524 11.43 -53.04 12.46
CA SER A 524 12.85 -52.66 12.53
C SER A 524 13.41 -52.81 13.96
N PRO A 525 13.46 -54.04 14.51
CA PRO A 525 13.86 -54.27 15.90
C PRO A 525 15.27 -53.77 16.24
N GLN A 526 16.15 -53.65 15.23
CA GLN A 526 17.50 -53.09 15.39
C GLN A 526 17.55 -51.61 15.83
N LEU A 527 16.43 -50.87 15.78
CA LEU A 527 16.35 -49.49 16.25
C LEU A 527 16.35 -49.40 17.79
N GLY A 528 16.02 -50.47 18.52
CA GLY A 528 15.96 -50.44 19.98
C GLY A 528 14.85 -49.52 20.53
N GLY A 529 15.03 -49.03 21.76
CA GLY A 529 14.03 -48.21 22.45
C GLY A 529 13.96 -46.78 21.93
N ALA A 530 12.81 -46.11 22.09
CA ALA A 530 12.70 -44.68 21.79
C ALA A 530 13.53 -43.85 22.78
N LYS A 531 14.33 -42.91 22.27
CA LYS A 531 15.10 -41.90 23.03
C LYS A 531 14.40 -40.54 23.11
N SER A 532 13.37 -40.31 22.29
CA SER A 532 12.60 -39.08 22.31
C SER A 532 11.10 -39.34 22.14
N GLU A 533 10.29 -38.35 22.47
CA GLU A 533 8.91 -38.29 21.98
C GLU A 533 8.88 -38.06 20.47
N VAL A 534 7.73 -38.33 19.83
CA VAL A 534 7.51 -38.00 18.42
C VAL A 534 7.46 -36.48 18.28
N GLN A 535 8.41 -35.95 17.52
CA GLN A 535 8.48 -34.53 17.19
C GLN A 535 8.01 -34.32 15.76
N CYS A 536 6.96 -33.52 15.60
CA CYS A 536 6.39 -33.15 14.32
C CYS A 536 6.78 -31.72 13.93
N GLY A 537 6.70 -31.41 12.64
CA GLY A 537 7.03 -30.07 12.12
C GLY A 537 8.35 -29.98 11.39
N LEU A 538 8.84 -31.09 10.84
CA LEU A 538 9.90 -31.05 9.84
C LEU A 538 9.41 -30.30 8.59
N VAL A 539 10.35 -29.78 7.80
CA VAL A 539 10.07 -29.16 6.50
C VAL A 539 9.22 -30.13 5.66
N GLY A 540 8.06 -29.67 5.17
CA GLY A 540 7.08 -30.51 4.47
C GLY A 540 6.06 -31.24 5.36
N GLY A 541 6.01 -30.96 6.67
CA GLY A 541 5.03 -31.52 7.60
C GLY A 541 5.39 -32.90 8.16
N GLY A 542 6.64 -33.33 8.01
CA GLY A 542 7.13 -34.61 8.54
C GLY A 542 7.24 -34.65 10.07
N CYS A 543 7.34 -35.85 10.61
CA CYS A 543 7.61 -36.12 12.02
C CYS A 543 8.76 -37.11 12.18
N TYR A 544 9.48 -37.05 13.30
CA TYR A 544 10.55 -37.98 13.63
C TYR A 544 10.54 -38.38 15.09
N GLN A 545 11.22 -39.49 15.39
CA GLN A 545 11.48 -39.97 16.74
C GLN A 545 12.87 -40.59 16.76
N ASN A 546 13.67 -40.30 17.79
CA ASN A 546 15.00 -40.85 17.94
C ASN A 546 14.94 -42.23 18.61
N PHE A 547 15.81 -43.15 18.17
CA PHE A 547 15.90 -44.52 18.69
C PHE A 547 17.34 -44.85 19.13
N VAL A 548 17.55 -45.99 19.81
CA VAL A 548 18.81 -46.33 20.52
C VAL A 548 19.94 -46.69 19.58
#